data_AF-A0A1Q5H967-F1
#
_entry.id   AF-A0A1Q5H967-F1
#
_cell.length_a   1.000
_cell.length_b   1.000
_cell.length_c   1.000
_cell.angle_alpha   90.00
_cell.angle_beta   90.00
_cell.angle_gamma   90.00
#
_symmetry.space_group_name_H-M   'P 1'
#
loop_
_entity.id
_entity.type
_entity.pdbx_description
1 polymer ?
#
loop_
_entity_poly.entity_id
_entity_poly.type
_entity_poly.pdbx_seq_one_letter_code
_entity_poly.pdbx_strand_id
1 'polypeptide(L)'
;MSPDSVERDRGVKPRKYAEAGVKHFWRVEQGDDDLPVVYVYELDPATRAYTPTGIHHQKMNLSVPFPVDVDLGDLYRRGRR
;
A
#
# COMPACT_ATOMS: atom_id res chain seq x y z
N MET A 1 6.82 -13.76 -2.13
CA MET A 1 7.47 -12.50 -1.69
C MET A 1 8.93 -12.83 -1.34
N SER A 2 9.92 -12.27 -2.03
CA SER A 2 11.33 -12.49 -1.64
C SER A 2 11.67 -11.62 -0.42
N PRO A 3 12.41 -12.14 0.59
CA PRO A 3 12.70 -11.42 1.84
C PRO A 3 13.44 -10.09 1.62
N ASP A 4 14.27 -10.03 0.59
CA ASP A 4 15.02 -8.84 0.13
C ASP A 4 14.11 -7.72 -0.44
N SER A 5 12.89 -8.04 -0.87
CA SER A 5 11.91 -7.05 -1.32
C SER A 5 11.24 -6.35 -0.14
N VAL A 6 11.04 -7.06 0.97
CA VAL A 6 10.33 -6.56 2.16
C VAL A 6 11.12 -5.45 2.83
N GLU A 7 12.44 -5.61 2.98
CA GLU A 7 13.30 -4.61 3.64
C GLU A 7 13.44 -3.33 2.80
N ARG A 8 13.58 -3.46 1.47
CA ARG A 8 13.64 -2.30 0.56
C ARG A 8 12.33 -1.52 0.48
N ASP A 9 11.18 -2.20 0.54
CA ASP A 9 9.86 -1.57 0.53
C ASP A 9 9.55 -0.86 1.86
N ARG A 10 10.05 -1.42 2.98
CA ARG A 10 9.90 -0.83 4.31
C ARG A 10 10.88 0.33 4.58
N GLY A 11 12.05 0.34 3.96
CA GLY A 11 13.12 1.32 4.26
C GLY A 11 13.43 2.33 3.14
N VAL A 12 13.89 1.84 1.97
CA VAL A 12 14.59 2.69 0.99
C VAL A 12 13.64 3.39 0.01
N LYS A 13 12.58 2.68 -0.43
CA LYS A 13 11.64 3.21 -1.43
C LYS A 13 10.77 4.37 -0.93
N PRO A 14 10.22 4.35 0.30
CA PRO A 14 9.36 5.44 0.78
C PRO A 14 10.09 6.78 0.78
N ARG A 15 11.37 6.81 1.14
CA ARG A 15 12.16 8.06 1.15
C ARG A 15 12.33 8.63 -0.26
N LYS A 16 12.71 7.79 -1.23
CA LYS A 16 12.88 8.22 -2.64
C LYS A 16 11.58 8.71 -3.28
N TYR A 17 10.46 8.07 -2.99
CA TYR A 17 9.15 8.48 -3.53
C TYR A 17 8.64 9.76 -2.88
N ALA A 18 8.89 9.94 -1.58
CA ALA A 18 8.62 11.18 -0.88
C ALA A 18 9.47 12.34 -1.41
N GLU A 19 10.75 12.11 -1.71
CA GLU A 19 11.62 13.09 -2.36
C GLU A 19 11.11 13.47 -3.77
N ALA A 20 10.60 12.49 -4.52
CA ALA A 20 9.98 12.69 -5.83
C ALA A 20 8.55 13.28 -5.77
N GLY A 21 7.98 13.48 -4.57
CA GLY A 21 6.66 14.10 -4.40
C GLY A 21 5.47 13.20 -4.72
N VAL A 22 5.64 11.87 -4.69
CA VAL A 22 4.55 10.92 -4.90
C VAL A 22 3.58 11.00 -3.72
N LYS A 23 2.38 11.53 -3.96
CA LYS A 23 1.43 11.84 -2.88
C LYS A 23 0.83 10.60 -2.21
N HIS A 24 0.57 9.54 -2.96
CA HIS A 24 -0.11 8.34 -2.46
C HIS A 24 0.80 7.13 -2.66
N PHE A 25 1.11 6.43 -1.58
CA PHE A 25 1.94 5.24 -1.59
C PHE A 25 1.20 4.09 -0.91
N TRP A 26 1.01 2.98 -1.62
CA TRP A 26 0.33 1.80 -1.09
C TRP A 26 1.29 0.63 -1.03
N ARG A 27 1.35 -0.04 0.12
CA ARG A 27 2.12 -1.26 0.31
C ARG A 27 1.17 -2.42 0.50
N VAL A 28 1.29 -3.44 -0.35
CA VAL A 28 0.48 -4.66 -0.26
C VAL A 28 1.35 -5.77 0.33
N GLU A 29 0.93 -6.33 1.46
CA GLU A 29 1.56 -7.49 2.10
C GLU A 29 0.57 -8.67 2.12
N GLN A 30 1.07 -9.88 2.38
CA GLN A 30 0.20 -11.04 2.58
C GLN A 30 -0.13 -11.14 4.08
N GLY A 31 -1.42 -11.17 4.42
CA GLY A 31 -1.91 -11.35 5.78
C GLY A 31 -1.87 -12.81 6.24
N ASP A 32 -2.15 -13.02 7.52
CA ASP A 32 -2.17 -14.35 8.16
C ASP A 32 -3.24 -15.29 7.59
N ASP A 33 -4.28 -14.72 6.98
CA ASP A 33 -5.38 -15.41 6.31
C ASP A 33 -5.11 -15.70 4.82
N ASP A 34 -3.84 -15.61 4.38
CA ASP A 34 -3.38 -15.71 2.98
C ASP A 34 -3.94 -14.63 2.04
N LEU A 35 -4.74 -13.70 2.57
CA LEU A 35 -5.36 -12.60 1.83
C LEU A 35 -4.48 -11.34 1.84
N PRO A 36 -4.58 -10.47 0.81
CA PRO A 36 -3.73 -9.29 0.74
C PRO A 36 -4.17 -8.20 1.72
N VAL A 37 -3.19 -7.65 2.45
CA VAL A 37 -3.32 -6.51 3.34
C VAL A 37 -2.72 -5.28 2.68
N VAL A 38 -3.51 -4.22 2.50
CA VAL A 38 -3.08 -2.95 1.90
C VAL A 38 -2.86 -1.90 2.98
N TYR A 39 -1.63 -1.45 3.14
CA TYR A 39 -1.25 -0.27 3.93
C TYR A 39 -1.25 0.95 3.02
N VAL A 40 -2.02 1.97 3.39
CA VAL A 40 -2.17 3.21 2.62
C VAL A 40 -1.43 4.32 3.33
N TYR A 41 -0.59 5.02 2.58
CA TYR A 41 0.17 6.16 3.05
C TYR A 41 -0.05 7.37 2.16
N GLU A 42 -0.06 8.55 2.79
CA GLU A 42 -0.05 9.83 2.12
C GLU A 42 1.20 10.63 2.49
N LEU A 43 1.74 11.36 1.52
CA LEU A 43 2.89 12.23 1.72
C LEU A 43 2.45 13.47 2.47
N ASP A 44 2.95 13.65 3.69
CA ASP A 44 2.78 14.86 4.44
C ASP A 44 3.68 15.97 3.83
N PRO A 45 3.11 17.07 3.32
CA PRO A 45 3.87 18.10 2.62
C PRO A 45 4.78 18.91 3.56
N ALA A 46 4.49 18.93 4.86
CA ALA A 46 5.27 19.69 5.84
C ALA A 46 6.57 18.95 6.22
N THR A 47 6.51 17.64 6.34
CA THR A 47 7.61 16.77 6.80
C THR A 47 8.29 16.04 5.65
N ARG A 48 7.67 16.00 4.46
CA ARG A 48 8.09 15.17 3.31
C ARG A 48 8.26 13.70 3.71
N ALA A 49 7.39 13.22 4.59
CA ALA A 49 7.37 11.84 5.05
C ALA A 49 5.99 11.23 4.82
N TYR A 50 5.94 9.91 4.69
CA TYR A 50 4.69 9.19 4.54
C TYR A 50 4.02 8.95 5.89
N THR A 51 2.76 9.34 5.98
CA THR A 51 1.88 9.10 7.14
C THR A 51 0.88 8.01 6.79
N PRO A 52 0.67 6.98 7.64
CA PRO A 52 -0.33 5.96 7.40
C PRO A 52 -1.74 6.57 7.52
N THR A 53 -2.57 6.35 6.52
CA THR A 53 -3.97 6.81 6.51
C THR A 53 -4.97 5.66 6.56
N GLY A 54 -4.53 4.42 6.33
CA GLY A 54 -5.38 3.24 6.49
C GLY A 54 -4.64 1.90 6.37
N ILE A 55 -5.26 0.86 6.91
CA ILE A 55 -4.87 -0.55 6.73
C ILE A 55 -6.14 -1.33 6.36
N HIS A 56 -6.13 -2.00 5.21
CA HIS A 56 -7.29 -2.69 4.64
C HIS A 56 -6.98 -4.18 4.40
N HIS A 57 -7.84 -5.10 4.86
CA HIS A 57 -7.60 -6.55 4.76
C HIS A 57 -8.51 -7.27 3.76
N GLN A 58 -9.78 -6.86 3.67
CA GLN A 58 -10.82 -7.58 2.93
C GLN A 58 -11.42 -6.69 1.83
N LYS A 59 -11.75 -5.47 2.23
CA LYS A 59 -12.28 -4.45 1.35
C LYS A 59 -11.51 -3.15 1.54
N MET A 60 -11.25 -2.50 0.42
CA MET A 60 -10.63 -1.20 0.37
C MET A 60 -11.60 -0.23 -0.29
N ASN A 61 -11.97 0.82 0.45
CA ASN A 61 -12.73 1.95 -0.06
C ASN A 61 -11.92 3.22 0.20
N LEU A 62 -11.39 3.82 -0.85
CA LEU A 62 -10.69 5.10 -0.79
C LEU A 62 -11.36 6.09 -1.73
N SER A 63 -11.34 7.36 -1.34
CA SER A 63 -11.78 8.47 -2.20
C SER A 63 -10.61 9.14 -2.95
N VAL A 64 -9.37 8.84 -2.54
CA VAL A 64 -8.14 9.43 -3.08
C VAL A 64 -7.12 8.35 -3.43
N PRO A 65 -6.25 8.56 -4.45
CA PRO A 65 -6.22 9.73 -5.35
C PRO A 65 -7.43 9.86 -6.29
N PHE A 66 -8.24 8.79 -6.38
CA PHE A 66 -9.53 8.73 -7.04
C PHE A 66 -10.39 7.70 -6.29
N PRO A 67 -11.72 7.66 -6.51
CA PRO A 67 -12.58 6.67 -5.89
C PRO A 67 -12.15 5.24 -6.27
N VAL A 68 -11.82 4.43 -5.27
CA VAL A 68 -11.42 3.03 -5.40
C VAL A 68 -12.27 2.21 -4.44
N ASP A 69 -13.06 1.29 -4.98
CA ASP A 69 -13.79 0.27 -4.22
C ASP A 69 -13.34 -1.10 -4.73
N VAL A 70 -12.54 -1.79 -3.92
CA VAL A 70 -11.92 -3.07 -4.30
C VAL A 70 -12.16 -4.10 -3.21
N ASP A 71 -12.67 -5.27 -3.63
CA ASP A 71 -12.64 -6.48 -2.83
C ASP A 71 -11.29 -7.16 -3.03
N LEU A 72 -10.47 -7.15 -1.98
CA LEU A 72 -9.10 -7.64 -1.99
C LEU A 72 -9.05 -9.17 -2.08
N GLY A 73 -10.09 -9.86 -1.60
CA GLY A 73 -10.22 -11.31 -1.68
C GLY A 73 -10.49 -11.80 -3.11
N ASP A 74 -11.39 -11.14 -3.84
CA ASP A 74 -11.70 -11.48 -5.22
C ASP A 74 -10.53 -11.15 -6.17
N LEU A 75 -9.83 -10.03 -5.93
CA LEU A 75 -8.68 -9.62 -6.74
C LEU A 75 -7.52 -10.62 -6.62
N TYR A 76 -7.23 -11.12 -5.42
CA TYR A 76 -6.22 -12.15 -5.20
C TYR A 76 -6.54 -13.45 -5.95
N ARG A 77 -7.82 -13.86 -5.98
CA ARG A 77 -8.25 -15.09 -6.66
C ARG A 77 -8.13 -15.00 -8.18
N ARG A 78 -8.35 -13.83 -8.78
CA ARG A 78 -8.25 -13.62 -10.23
C ARG A 78 -6.80 -13.57 -10.73
N GLY A 79 -5.87 -13.05 -9.93
CA GLY A 79 -4.46 -12.94 -10.31
C GLY A 79 -3.68 -14.26 -10.33
N ARG A 80 -4.27 -15.36 -9.84
CA ARG A 80 -3.65 -16.68 -9.74
C ARG A 80 -4.10 -17.66 -10.83
N ARG A 81 -4.90 -17.20 -11.80
CA ARG A 81 -5.41 -18.00 -12.91
C ARG A 81 -4.58 -17.84 -14.18
#